data_AF-A0A7I9XZJ6-F1
#
_entry.id   AF-A0A7I9XZJ6-F1
#
_cell.length_a   1.000
_cell.length_b   1.000
_cell.length_c   1.000
_cell.angle_alpha   90.00
_cell.angle_beta   90.00
_cell.angle_gamma   90.00
#
_symmetry.space_group_name_H-M   'P 1'
#
loop_
_entity.id
_entity.type
_entity.pdbx_description
1 polymer ?
#
loop_
_entity_poly.entity_id
_entity_poly.type
_entity_poly.pdbx_seq_one_letter_code
_entity_poly.pdbx_strand_id
1 'polypeptide(L)'
;MRFGDERFADVSFAELQIDPVITLGTSYERLGLTFTDETRRSVQHWASGHQPGSRGAHEYSLSDYGLTPDSVREQFSDYLAAYDATG
;
A
#
# COMPACT_ATOMS: atom_id res chain seq x y z
N MET A 1 0.56 1.58 -26.24
CA MET A 1 -0.63 0.76 -25.93
C MET A 1 -1.06 1.15 -24.52
N ARG A 2 -2.06 2.03 -24.36
CA ARG A 2 -2.54 2.44 -23.02
C ARG A 2 -3.41 1.31 -22.50
N PHE A 3 -2.95 0.63 -21.45
CA PHE A 3 -3.74 -0.39 -20.80
C PHE A 3 -4.85 0.33 -20.03
N GLY A 4 -6.12 0.05 -20.32
CA GLY A 4 -7.25 0.77 -19.72
C GLY A 4 -7.25 0.68 -18.19
N ASP A 5 -7.61 1.78 -17.53
CA ASP A 5 -7.55 1.96 -16.07
C ASP A 5 -8.33 0.86 -15.31
N GLU A 6 -9.29 0.20 -15.97
CA GLU A 6 -10.07 -0.94 -15.46
C GLU A 6 -9.25 -2.21 -15.14
N ARG A 7 -7.97 -2.27 -15.51
CA ARG A 7 -7.08 -3.41 -15.18
C ARG A 7 -6.20 -3.18 -13.96
N PHE A 8 -6.27 -2.00 -13.35
CA PHE A 8 -5.45 -1.63 -12.21
C PHE A 8 -6.35 -1.32 -11.02
N ALA A 9 -5.98 -1.83 -9.85
CA ALA A 9 -6.57 -1.44 -8.59
C ALA A 9 -5.48 -0.80 -7.74
N ASP A 10 -5.62 0.49 -7.46
CA ASP A 10 -4.76 1.20 -6.52
C ASP A 10 -5.13 0.81 -5.09
N VAL A 11 -4.12 0.42 -4.31
CA VAL A 11 -4.26 -0.02 -2.93
C VAL A 11 -3.52 0.96 -2.03
N SER A 12 -4.25 1.63 -1.14
CA SER A 12 -3.64 2.46 -0.11
C SER A 12 -2.88 1.59 0.87
N PHE A 13 -1.58 1.87 1.04
CA PHE A 13 -0.76 1.17 2.02
C PHE A 13 -1.23 1.42 3.46
N ALA A 14 -1.76 2.61 3.74
CA ALA A 14 -2.33 2.93 5.04
C ALA A 14 -3.59 2.09 5.34
N GLU A 15 -4.51 1.98 4.38
CA GLU A 15 -5.72 1.15 4.52
C GLU A 15 -5.37 -0.33 4.61
N LEU A 16 -4.39 -0.79 3.83
CA LEU A 16 -3.89 -2.18 3.89
C LEU A 16 -3.30 -2.53 5.27
N GLN A 17 -2.66 -1.58 5.95
CA GLN A 17 -2.16 -1.79 7.31
C GLN A 17 -3.25 -1.78 8.38
N ILE A 18 -4.34 -1.03 8.17
CA ILE A 18 -5.46 -0.93 9.11
C ILE A 18 -6.38 -2.15 8.98
N ASP A 19 -6.83 -2.46 7.75
CA ASP A 19 -7.71 -3.59 7.46
C ASP A 19 -7.37 -4.21 6.10
N PRO A 20 -6.44 -5.19 6.07
CA PRO A 20 -6.03 -5.84 4.83
C PRO A 20 -7.14 -6.69 4.21
N VAL A 21 -8.12 -7.14 4.99
CA VAL A 21 -9.21 -7.99 4.49
C VAL A 21 -10.20 -7.15 3.68
N ILE A 22 -10.61 -6.01 4.22
CA ILE A 22 -11.49 -5.07 3.51
C ILE A 22 -10.79 -4.51 2.28
N THR A 23 -9.54 -4.05 2.44
CA THR A 23 -8.76 -3.44 1.36
C THR A 23 -8.58 -4.37 0.16
N LEU A 24 -8.20 -5.64 0.40
CA LEU A 24 -8.05 -6.62 -0.67
C LEU A 24 -9.40 -7.05 -1.26
N GLY A 25 -10.46 -7.14 -0.45
CA GLY A 25 -11.81 -7.41 -0.95
C GLY A 25 -12.29 -6.36 -1.95
N THR A 26 -12.16 -5.08 -1.61
CA THR A 26 -12.53 -3.96 -2.50
C THR A 26 -11.68 -3.93 -3.76
N SER A 27 -10.40 -4.30 -3.68
CA SER A 27 -9.50 -4.37 -4.83
C SER A 27 -9.90 -5.50 -5.80
N TYR A 28 -10.25 -6.67 -5.27
CA TYR A 28 -10.76 -7.78 -6.07
C TYR A 28 -12.07 -7.43 -6.77
N GLU A 29 -12.99 -6.77 -6.06
CA GLU A 29 -14.26 -6.30 -6.63
C GLU A 29 -14.05 -5.33 -7.79
N ARG A 30 -13.14 -4.35 -7.64
CA ARG A 30 -12.79 -3.41 -8.72
C ARG A 30 -12.22 -4.09 -9.97
N LEU A 31 -11.49 -5.20 -9.77
CA LEU A 31 -10.92 -5.99 -10.86
C LEU A 31 -11.92 -7.02 -11.44
N GLY A 32 -13.14 -7.10 -10.91
CA GLY A 32 -14.13 -8.11 -11.29
C GLY A 32 -13.70 -9.54 -10.90
N LEU A 33 -12.84 -9.68 -9.90
CA LEU A 33 -12.33 -10.96 -9.39
C LEU A 33 -13.13 -11.42 -8.17
N THR A 34 -13.35 -12.72 -8.06
CA THR A 34 -14.02 -13.30 -6.89
C THR A 34 -13.10 -13.35 -5.69
N PHE A 35 -13.45 -12.64 -4.62
CA PHE A 35 -12.78 -12.74 -3.33
C PHE A 35 -13.36 -13.91 -2.51
N THR A 36 -12.79 -15.09 -2.69
CA THR A 36 -13.30 -16.33 -2.06
C THR A 36 -13.08 -16.39 -0.55
N ASP A 37 -13.83 -17.23 0.16
CA ASP A 37 -13.62 -17.49 1.59
C ASP A 37 -12.25 -18.10 1.90
N GLU A 38 -11.63 -18.80 0.94
CA GLU A 38 -10.26 -19.29 1.07
C GLU A 38 -9.25 -18.14 1.02
N THR A 39 -9.40 -17.25 0.04
CA THR A 39 -8.59 -16.03 -0.08
C THR A 39 -8.72 -15.17 1.19
N ARG A 40 -9.95 -14.96 1.67
CA ARG A 40 -10.21 -14.24 2.91
C ARG A 40 -9.47 -14.84 4.11
N ARG A 41 -9.53 -16.16 4.28
CA ARG A 41 -8.84 -16.86 5.38
C ARG A 41 -7.32 -16.74 5.27
N SER A 42 -6.77 -16.84 4.07
CA SER A 42 -5.34 -16.66 3.82
C SER A 42 -4.87 -15.25 4.20
N VAL A 43 -5.62 -14.22 3.80
CA VAL A 43 -5.33 -12.82 4.16
C VAL A 43 -5.43 -12.60 5.67
N GLN A 44 -6.46 -13.14 6.33
CA GLN A 44 -6.62 -13.07 7.78
C GLN A 44 -5.45 -13.74 8.51
N HIS A 45 -5.00 -14.90 8.03
CA HIS A 45 -3.86 -15.60 8.60
C HIS A 45 -2.59 -14.77 8.48
N TRP A 46 -2.32 -14.21 7.29
CA TRP A 46 -1.18 -13.32 7.07
C TRP A 46 -1.23 -12.09 7.98
N ALA A 47 -2.38 -11.41 8.05
CA ALA A 47 -2.57 -10.21 8.85
C ALA A 47 -2.36 -10.46 10.35
N SER A 48 -2.77 -11.63 10.84
CA SER A 48 -2.56 -12.02 12.25
C SER A 48 -1.08 -12.16 12.63
N GLY A 49 -0.21 -12.50 11.65
CA GLY A 49 1.23 -12.63 11.84
C GLY A 49 2.04 -11.38 11.45
N HIS A 50 1.42 -10.43 10.74
CA HIS A 50 2.08 -9.22 10.21
C HIS A 50 1.45 -7.96 10.79
N GLN A 51 1.51 -7.81 12.12
CA GLN A 51 1.14 -6.56 12.78
C GLN A 51 2.11 -5.44 12.40
N PRO A 52 1.61 -4.26 11.96
CA PRO A 52 2.40 -3.05 11.77
C PRO A 52 3.29 -2.79 12.99
N GLY A 53 4.61 -2.69 12.78
CA GLY A 53 5.59 -2.46 13.85
C GLY A 53 6.26 -3.72 14.44
N SER A 54 5.89 -4.93 14.01
CA SER A 54 6.53 -6.19 14.45
C SER A 54 7.98 -6.34 13.98
N ARG A 55 8.32 -5.73 12.84
CA ARG A 55 9.71 -5.52 12.43
C ARG A 55 10.06 -4.11 12.88
N GLY A 56 10.92 -4.00 13.89
CA GLY A 56 11.32 -2.71 14.46
C GLY A 56 11.55 -1.68 13.37
N ALA A 57 11.07 -0.45 13.60
CA ALA A 57 11.38 0.67 12.74
C ALA A 57 12.89 0.81 12.72
N HIS A 58 13.54 0.24 11.69
CA HIS A 58 14.87 0.69 11.33
C HIS A 58 14.66 2.13 10.91
N GLU A 59 14.91 3.06 11.84
CA GLU A 59 15.06 4.47 11.52
C GLU A 59 16.25 4.59 10.58
N TYR A 60 16.00 4.36 9.29
CA TYR A 60 16.90 4.81 8.25
C TYR A 60 16.80 6.32 8.26
N SER A 61 17.82 6.97 8.80
CA SER A 61 17.92 8.40 8.68
C SER A 61 18.34 8.70 7.25
N LEU A 62 17.61 9.56 6.54
CA LEU A 62 17.99 9.99 5.19
C LEU A 62 19.43 10.53 5.15
N SER A 63 19.93 11.04 6.30
CA SER A 63 21.31 11.45 6.50
C SER A 63 22.35 10.36 6.22
N ASP A 64 22.01 9.08 6.44
CA ASP A 64 22.92 7.94 6.23
C ASP A 64 23.27 7.74 4.76
N TYR A 65 22.46 8.32 3.87
CA TYR A 65 22.62 8.29 2.42
C TYR A 65 22.86 9.69 1.82
N GLY A 66 23.10 10.70 2.66
CA GLY A 66 23.27 12.09 2.23
C GLY A 66 22.00 12.75 1.67
N LEU A 67 20.82 12.18 1.95
CA LEU A 67 19.54 12.68 1.49
C LEU A 67 18.87 13.55 2.56
N THR A 68 18.03 14.49 2.12
CA THR A 68 17.18 15.29 3.02
C THR A 68 15.71 15.01 2.73
N PRO A 69 14.81 15.11 3.73
CA PRO A 69 13.36 14.94 3.51
C PRO A 69 12.81 15.84 2.41
N ASP A 70 13.33 17.06 2.29
CA ASP A 70 12.87 18.04 1.30
C ASP A 70 13.31 17.66 -0.11
N SER A 71 14.54 17.18 -0.29
CA SER A 71 15.00 16.67 -1.59
C SER A 71 14.20 15.46 -2.06
N VAL A 72 13.79 14.59 -1.14
CA VAL A 72 12.93 13.43 -1.48
C VAL A 72 11.53 13.91 -1.84
N ARG A 73 10.92 14.82 -1.06
CA ARG A 73 9.59 15.36 -1.40
C ARG A 73 9.55 16.08 -2.74
N GLU A 74 10.60 16.82 -3.08
CA GLU A 74 10.72 17.50 -4.37
C GLU A 74 10.77 16.48 -5.52
N GLN A 75 11.56 15.42 -5.37
CA GLN A 75 11.75 14.41 -6.39
C GLN A 75 10.52 13.49 -6.58
N PHE A 76 9.69 13.33 -5.56
CA PHE A 76 8.44 12.56 -5.59
C PHE A 76 7.18 13.42 -5.68
N SER A 77 7.31 14.72 -5.95
CA SER A 77 6.20 15.68 -5.99
C SER A 77 5.09 15.27 -6.96
N ASP A 78 5.45 14.81 -8.17
CA ASP A 78 4.50 14.32 -9.17
C ASP A 78 3.75 13.06 -8.70
N TYR A 79 4.42 12.17 -7.95
CA TYR A 79 3.81 10.97 -7.39
C TYR A 79 2.86 11.30 -6.23
N LEU A 80 3.26 12.20 -5.34
CA LEU A 80 2.41 12.67 -4.23
C LEU A 80 1.17 13.42 -4.74
N ALA A 81 1.31 14.21 -5.81
CA ALA A 81 0.20 14.91 -6.44
C ALA A 81 -0.80 13.97 -7.12
N ALA A 82 -0.34 12.83 -7.65
CA ALA A 82 -1.19 11.85 -8.31
C ALA A 82 -1.96 10.94 -7.35
N TYR A 83 -1.46 10.73 -6.13
CA TYR A 83 -1.96 9.69 -5.21
C TYR A 83 -2.46 10.20 -3.84
N ASP A 84 -2.50 11.52 -3.61
CA ASP A 84 -2.97 12.17 -2.37
C ASP A 84 -2.45 11.49 -1.08
N ALA A 85 -1.19 11.05 -1.11
CA ALA A 85 -0.55 10.30 -0.03
C ALA A 85 0.05 11.22 1.04
N THR A 86 -0.67 12.30 1.37
CA THR A 86 -0.30 13.26 2.45
C THR A 86 -1.01 13.00 3.77
N GLY A 87 -1.82 11.95 3.88
CA GLY A 87 -2.53 11.54 5.10
C GLY A 87 -1.65 10.79 6.09
#